data_AF-A0A9E4CSM2-F1
#
_entry.id   AF-A0A9E4CSM2-F1
#
_cell.length_a   1.000
_cell.length_b   1.000
_cell.length_c   1.000
_cell.angle_alpha   90.00
_cell.angle_beta   90.00
_cell.angle_gamma   90.00
#
_symmetry.space_group_name_H-M   'P 1'
#
loop_
_entity.id
_entity.type
_entity.pdbx_description
1 polymer ?
#
loop_
_entity_poly.entity_id
_entity_poly.type
_entity_poly.pdbx_seq_one_letter_code
_entity_poly.pdbx_strand_id
1 'polypeptide(L)'
;MSDWLVDVLTFAALGFLAVRLAGAARSAQRRDGRRITRAVLRRVGWRHVWPVPFVLTGVIGVATALVMVPGLDIGWWTLLGGTGNPVFGMSDSTAGTALEWIIPLAFIALLIPALPLFAYSEERMFRYGAERWSRRRRAWKLVQFGLVHTLIGIPIGVALALSVGGAYFMAVYLRRFDACGSSAEATYESARAHTVYNGIIVALVLVVVLIDAVA
;
A
#
# COMPACT_ATOMS: atom_id res chain seq x y z
N MET A 1 -2.55 -21.50 20.85
CA MET A 1 -3.89 -21.19 20.32
C MET A 1 -4.38 -22.46 19.63
N SER A 2 -5.63 -22.88 19.78
CA SER A 2 -6.12 -24.09 19.09
C SER A 2 -6.23 -23.83 17.59
N ASP A 3 -5.88 -24.80 16.76
CA ASP A 3 -5.81 -24.67 15.29
C ASP A 3 -7.11 -24.09 14.69
N TRP A 4 -8.27 -24.52 15.21
CA TRP A 4 -9.57 -24.00 14.78
C TRP A 4 -9.73 -22.48 14.99
N LEU A 5 -9.17 -21.93 16.07
CA LEU A 5 -9.27 -20.51 16.39
C LEU A 5 -8.38 -19.68 15.46
N VAL A 6 -7.21 -20.21 15.11
CA VAL A 6 -6.30 -19.61 14.13
C VAL A 6 -6.97 -19.53 12.76
N ASP A 7 -7.59 -20.62 12.32
CA ASP A 7 -8.30 -20.66 11.04
C ASP A 7 -9.47 -19.68 11.00
N VAL A 8 -10.31 -19.66 12.04
CA VAL A 8 -11.45 -18.73 12.13
C VAL A 8 -10.99 -17.28 12.06
N LEU A 9 -9.93 -16.93 12.79
CA LEU A 9 -9.38 -15.56 12.78
C LEU A 9 -8.77 -15.19 11.43
N THR A 10 -8.08 -16.14 10.78
CA THR A 10 -7.50 -15.97 9.45
C THR A 10 -8.57 -15.70 8.41
N PHE A 11 -9.59 -16.55 8.32
CA PHE A 11 -10.69 -16.35 7.37
C PHE A 11 -11.53 -15.12 7.70
N ALA A 12 -11.72 -14.77 8.97
CA ALA A 12 -12.39 -13.52 9.36
C ALA A 12 -11.60 -12.29 8.91
N ALA A 13 -10.27 -12.29 9.07
CA ALA A 13 -9.40 -11.20 8.62
C ALA A 13 -9.41 -11.06 7.09
N LEU A 14 -9.27 -12.17 6.37
CA LEU A 14 -9.34 -12.21 4.90
C LEU A 14 -10.71 -11.75 4.38
N GLY A 15 -11.80 -12.24 4.99
CA GLY A 15 -13.17 -11.84 4.66
C GLY A 15 -13.42 -10.35 4.92
N PHE A 16 -12.95 -9.82 6.04
CA PHE A 16 -13.02 -8.39 6.33
C PHE A 16 -12.27 -7.57 5.26
N LEU A 17 -11.02 -7.93 4.95
CA LEU A 17 -10.24 -7.25 3.91
C LEU A 17 -10.95 -7.30 2.55
N ALA A 18 -11.48 -8.47 2.16
CA ALA A 18 -12.21 -8.65 0.91
C ALA A 18 -13.45 -7.74 0.82
N VAL A 19 -14.26 -7.66 1.89
CA VAL A 19 -15.44 -6.78 1.94
C VAL A 19 -15.03 -5.30 1.81
N ARG A 20 -13.99 -4.87 2.53
CA ARG A 20 -13.49 -3.49 2.47
C ARG A 20 -12.98 -3.15 1.08
N LEU A 21 -12.23 -4.05 0.46
CA LEU A 21 -11.67 -3.87 -0.88
C LEU A 21 -12.75 -3.87 -1.96
N ALA A 22 -13.71 -4.79 -1.89
CA ALA A 22 -14.86 -4.82 -2.80
C ALA A 22 -15.71 -3.53 -2.68
N GLY A 23 -15.91 -3.02 -1.46
CA GLY A 23 -16.57 -1.74 -1.23
C GLY A 23 -15.82 -0.55 -1.86
N ALA A 24 -14.48 -0.55 -1.78
CA ALA A 24 -13.64 0.45 -2.41
C ALA A 24 -13.66 0.36 -3.94
N ALA A 25 -13.56 -0.85 -4.50
CA ALA A 25 -13.66 -1.09 -5.94
C ALA A 25 -15.01 -0.64 -6.50
N ARG A 26 -16.11 -0.97 -5.83
CA ARG A 26 -17.45 -0.47 -6.18
C ARG A 26 -17.53 1.06 -6.10
N SER A 27 -16.93 1.66 -5.06
CA SER A 27 -16.88 3.12 -4.91
C SER A 27 -16.09 3.78 -6.05
N ALA A 28 -15.01 3.17 -6.51
CA ALA A 28 -14.23 3.63 -7.66
C ALA A 28 -15.04 3.67 -8.96
N GLN A 29 -16.02 2.78 -9.10
CA GLN A 29 -16.90 2.72 -10.27
C GLN A 29 -18.05 3.74 -10.21
N ARG A 30 -18.36 4.32 -9.04
CA ARG A 30 -19.40 5.37 -8.90
C ARG A 30 -18.95 6.70 -9.52
N ARG A 31 -19.90 7.59 -9.81
CA ARG A 31 -19.62 8.89 -10.48
C ARG A 31 -18.52 9.70 -9.79
N ASP A 32 -18.58 9.84 -8.47
CA ASP A 32 -17.56 10.58 -7.70
C ASP A 32 -16.20 9.89 -7.70
N GLY A 33 -16.20 8.57 -7.52
CA GLY A 33 -14.97 7.77 -7.57
C GLY A 33 -14.28 7.88 -8.93
N ARG A 34 -15.02 7.71 -10.02
CA ARG A 34 -14.51 7.88 -11.39
C ARG A 34 -13.95 9.26 -11.64
N ARG A 35 -14.55 10.31 -11.06
CA ARG A 35 -14.02 11.69 -11.17
C ARG A 35 -12.65 11.81 -10.50
N ILE A 36 -12.51 11.30 -9.28
CA ILE A 36 -11.23 11.32 -8.54
C ILE A 36 -10.19 10.46 -9.25
N THR A 37 -10.54 9.23 -9.61
CA THR A 37 -9.66 8.32 -10.35
C THR A 37 -9.18 8.95 -11.66
N ARG A 38 -10.08 9.53 -12.45
CA ARG A 38 -9.69 10.25 -13.67
C ARG A 38 -8.81 11.45 -13.36
N ALA A 39 -9.10 12.22 -12.31
CA ALA A 39 -8.29 13.37 -11.91
C ALA A 39 -6.86 12.96 -11.53
N VAL A 40 -6.71 11.85 -10.81
CA VAL A 40 -5.40 11.24 -10.53
C VAL A 40 -4.75 10.81 -11.84
N LEU A 41 -5.36 9.88 -12.58
CA LEU A 41 -4.70 9.24 -13.73
C LEU A 41 -4.41 10.16 -14.92
N ARG A 42 -5.22 11.21 -15.17
CA ARG A 42 -5.13 12.04 -16.39
C ARG A 42 -3.76 12.69 -16.64
N ARG A 43 -2.96 12.93 -15.59
CA ARG A 43 -1.65 13.59 -15.70
C ARG A 43 -0.50 12.67 -15.29
N VAL A 44 -0.73 11.37 -15.21
CA VAL A 44 0.34 10.38 -15.06
C VAL A 44 1.27 10.49 -16.27
N GLY A 45 2.56 10.36 -16.02
CA GLY A 45 3.60 10.52 -17.02
C GLY A 45 4.95 10.10 -16.45
N TRP A 46 5.99 10.11 -17.30
CA TRP A 46 7.30 9.54 -16.96
C TRP A 46 7.90 10.05 -15.66
N ARG A 47 7.66 11.32 -15.30
CA ARG A 47 8.10 11.93 -14.02
C ARG A 47 7.63 11.19 -12.76
N HIS A 48 6.58 10.38 -12.86
CA HIS A 48 6.06 9.57 -11.77
C HIS A 48 6.63 8.15 -11.79
N VAL A 49 7.12 7.67 -12.93
CA VAL A 49 7.60 6.30 -13.15
C VAL A 49 9.08 6.20 -12.83
N TRP A 50 9.91 7.07 -13.41
CA TRP A 50 11.37 6.96 -13.26
C TRP A 50 11.90 7.06 -11.82
N PRO A 51 11.26 7.77 -10.86
CA PRO A 51 11.73 7.76 -9.47
C PRO A 51 11.47 6.42 -8.76
N VAL A 52 10.51 5.63 -9.25
CA VAL A 52 10.01 4.44 -8.55
C VAL A 52 11.09 3.40 -8.29
N PRO A 53 11.98 3.03 -9.23
CA PRO A 53 13.10 2.12 -8.93
C PRO A 53 13.97 2.58 -7.76
N PHE A 54 14.27 3.89 -7.67
CA PHE A 54 15.10 4.43 -6.59
C PHE A 54 14.36 4.42 -5.25
N VAL A 55 13.09 4.81 -5.24
CA VAL A 55 12.26 4.80 -4.03
C VAL A 55 12.07 3.37 -3.54
N LEU A 56 11.75 2.43 -4.43
CA LEU A 56 11.62 1.01 -4.11
C LEU A 56 12.92 0.44 -3.57
N THR A 57 14.05 0.74 -4.19
CA THR A 57 15.37 0.29 -3.70
C THR A 57 15.63 0.82 -2.29
N GLY A 58 15.31 2.09 -2.02
CA GLY A 58 15.44 2.66 -0.68
C GLY A 58 14.51 2.00 0.34
N VAL A 59 13.26 1.75 -0.02
CA VAL A 59 12.27 1.07 0.84
C VAL A 59 12.72 -0.37 1.13
N ILE A 60 13.14 -1.12 0.10
CA ILE A 60 13.62 -2.50 0.23
C ILE A 60 14.88 -2.54 1.10
N GLY A 61 15.87 -1.68 0.84
CA GLY A 61 17.11 -1.65 1.63
C GLY A 61 16.85 -1.37 3.12
N VAL A 62 15.97 -0.42 3.44
CA VAL A 62 15.58 -0.13 4.82
C VAL A 62 14.77 -1.28 5.43
N ALA A 63 13.84 -1.87 4.67
CA ALA A 63 13.05 -3.01 5.13
C ALA A 63 13.94 -4.23 5.45
N THR A 64 14.89 -4.56 4.57
CA THR A 64 15.87 -5.63 4.78
C THR A 64 16.67 -5.38 6.05
N ALA A 65 17.19 -4.16 6.27
CA ALA A 65 17.93 -3.86 7.49
C ALA A 65 17.07 -3.96 8.75
N LEU A 66 15.82 -3.47 8.71
CA LEU A 66 14.93 -3.48 9.87
C LEU A 66 14.41 -4.87 10.24
N VAL A 67 14.13 -5.73 9.26
CA VAL A 67 13.68 -7.12 9.51
C VAL A 67 14.77 -7.95 10.19
N MET A 68 16.05 -7.58 10.05
CA MET A 68 17.14 -8.24 10.78
C MET A 68 17.21 -7.83 12.27
N VAL A 69 16.45 -6.83 12.69
CA VAL A 69 16.34 -6.44 14.10
C VAL A 69 15.28 -7.31 14.78
N PRO A 70 15.63 -8.05 15.85
CA PRO A 70 14.68 -8.93 16.53
C PRO A 70 13.39 -8.20 16.94
N GLY A 71 12.24 -8.77 16.55
CA GLY A 71 10.92 -8.27 16.90
C GLY A 71 10.33 -7.27 15.91
N LEU A 72 11.10 -6.77 14.93
CA LEU A 72 10.58 -5.92 13.85
C LEU A 72 10.04 -6.72 12.66
N ASP A 73 10.36 -8.00 12.57
CA ASP A 73 9.81 -8.97 11.62
C ASP A 73 8.37 -9.42 11.97
N ILE A 74 7.88 -9.05 13.17
CA ILE A 74 6.56 -9.44 13.65
C ILE A 74 5.46 -8.54 13.06
N GLY A 75 4.42 -9.17 12.52
CA GLY A 75 3.11 -8.57 12.25
C GLY A 75 2.00 -9.45 12.85
N TRP A 76 0.79 -8.90 13.06
CA TRP A 76 -0.31 -9.72 13.61
C TRP A 76 -0.71 -10.88 12.69
N TRP A 77 -0.45 -10.76 11.37
CA TRP A 77 -0.63 -11.85 10.41
C TRP A 77 0.28 -13.04 10.73
N THR A 78 1.54 -12.76 11.03
CA THR A 78 2.53 -13.77 11.43
C THR A 78 2.10 -14.48 12.71
N LEU A 79 1.45 -13.76 13.64
CA LEU A 79 0.90 -14.35 14.87
C LEU A 79 -0.28 -15.32 14.60
N LEU A 80 -0.91 -15.24 13.42
CA LEU A 80 -1.97 -16.15 12.97
C LEU A 80 -1.43 -17.29 12.09
N GLY A 81 -0.10 -17.52 12.03
CA GLY A 81 0.49 -18.54 11.16
C GLY A 81 0.54 -18.13 9.68
N GLY A 82 0.30 -16.86 9.38
CA GLY A 82 0.46 -16.31 8.04
C GLY A 82 1.92 -16.06 7.70
N THR A 83 2.31 -16.30 6.45
CA THR A 83 3.63 -15.88 5.94
C THR A 83 3.49 -14.61 5.12
N GLY A 84 4.44 -13.68 5.26
CA GLY A 84 4.42 -12.42 4.51
C GLY A 84 3.28 -11.47 4.90
N ASN A 85 2.43 -11.09 3.94
CA ASN A 85 1.34 -10.12 4.11
C ASN A 85 -0.01 -10.83 3.86
N PRO A 86 -1.06 -10.59 4.69
CA PRO A 86 -2.40 -11.17 4.49
C PRO A 86 -2.97 -11.02 3.08
N VAL A 87 -2.55 -9.96 2.39
CA VAL A 87 -2.91 -9.66 1.00
C VAL A 87 -2.51 -10.78 0.02
N PHE A 88 -1.41 -11.48 0.29
CA PHE A 88 -0.97 -12.61 -0.53
C PHE A 88 -1.67 -13.91 -0.14
N GLY A 89 -2.52 -13.92 0.88
CA GLY A 89 -3.34 -15.08 1.25
C GLY A 89 -2.54 -16.33 1.63
N MET A 90 -1.21 -16.26 1.70
CA MET A 90 -0.33 -17.38 2.04
C MET A 90 -0.36 -17.60 3.55
N SER A 91 -0.99 -18.71 3.95
CA SER A 91 -0.92 -19.25 5.30
C SER A 91 -0.83 -20.77 5.21
N ASP A 92 -0.50 -21.40 6.33
CA ASP A 92 -0.50 -22.85 6.44
C ASP A 92 -1.87 -23.46 6.03
N SER A 93 -2.97 -22.71 6.22
CA SER A 93 -4.34 -23.12 5.89
C SER A 93 -4.71 -23.01 4.39
N THR A 94 -3.94 -22.28 3.57
CA THR A 94 -4.24 -22.09 2.13
C THR A 94 -3.23 -22.78 1.22
N ALA A 95 -2.03 -23.08 1.72
CA ALA A 95 -0.95 -23.71 0.99
C ALA A 95 -1.35 -25.06 0.37
N GLY A 96 -1.00 -25.28 -0.89
CA GLY A 96 -1.28 -26.51 -1.62
C GLY A 96 -2.74 -26.66 -2.07
N THR A 97 -3.57 -25.63 -1.90
CA THR A 97 -4.97 -25.60 -2.35
C THR A 97 -5.19 -24.56 -3.44
N ALA A 98 -6.34 -24.61 -4.13
CA ALA A 98 -6.69 -23.58 -5.11
C ALA A 98 -6.79 -22.16 -4.49
N LEU A 99 -6.98 -22.05 -3.17
CA LEU A 99 -7.08 -20.76 -2.48
C LEU A 99 -5.77 -19.97 -2.49
N GLU A 100 -4.63 -20.66 -2.55
CA GLU A 100 -3.30 -20.07 -2.69
C GLU A 100 -3.21 -19.13 -3.91
N TRP A 101 -3.93 -19.45 -4.98
CA TRP A 101 -3.97 -18.65 -6.21
C TRP A 101 -5.18 -17.72 -6.28
N ILE A 102 -6.36 -18.20 -5.86
CA ILE A 102 -7.61 -17.44 -5.96
C ILE A 102 -7.54 -16.19 -5.10
N ILE A 103 -7.00 -16.27 -3.88
CA ILE A 103 -6.99 -15.13 -2.95
C ILE A 103 -6.12 -13.97 -3.48
N PRO A 104 -4.84 -14.16 -3.87
CA PRO A 104 -4.04 -13.09 -4.48
C PRO A 104 -4.67 -12.49 -5.73
N LEU A 105 -5.19 -13.32 -6.63
CA LEU A 105 -5.77 -12.86 -7.89
C LEU A 105 -7.04 -12.05 -7.65
N ALA A 106 -7.92 -12.51 -6.77
CA ALA A 106 -9.13 -11.78 -6.38
C ALA A 106 -8.76 -10.44 -5.70
N PHE A 107 -7.76 -10.45 -4.82
CA PHE A 107 -7.27 -9.23 -4.19
C PHE A 107 -6.76 -8.24 -5.23
N ILE A 108 -5.88 -8.65 -6.15
CA ILE A 108 -5.31 -7.77 -7.18
C ILE A 108 -6.41 -7.23 -8.09
N ALA A 109 -7.36 -8.08 -8.52
CA ALA A 109 -8.48 -7.68 -9.36
C ALA A 109 -9.36 -6.59 -8.70
N LEU A 110 -9.57 -6.67 -7.39
CA LEU A 110 -10.31 -5.65 -6.63
C LEU A 110 -9.45 -4.42 -6.30
N LEU A 111 -8.15 -4.60 -6.11
CA LEU A 111 -7.21 -3.52 -5.77
C LEU A 111 -6.99 -2.56 -6.95
N ILE A 112 -6.76 -3.08 -8.16
CA ILE A 112 -6.47 -2.26 -9.35
C ILE A 112 -7.44 -1.08 -9.54
N PRO A 113 -8.78 -1.27 -9.57
CA PRO A 113 -9.71 -0.16 -9.71
C PRO A 113 -9.75 0.76 -8.49
N ALA A 114 -9.44 0.25 -7.29
CA ALA A 114 -9.47 1.00 -6.04
C ALA A 114 -8.19 1.82 -5.79
N LEU A 115 -7.05 1.45 -6.40
CA LEU A 115 -5.73 2.05 -6.15
C LEU A 115 -5.73 3.58 -6.18
N PRO A 116 -6.27 4.26 -7.21
CA PRO A 116 -6.22 5.72 -7.28
C PRO A 116 -7.02 6.39 -6.15
N LEU A 117 -8.11 5.75 -5.69
CA LEU A 117 -8.90 6.26 -4.58
C LEU A 117 -8.17 6.08 -3.24
N PHE A 118 -7.53 4.93 -3.02
CA PHE A 118 -6.75 4.70 -1.80
C PHE A 118 -5.57 5.67 -1.72
N ALA A 119 -4.78 5.77 -2.80
CA ALA A 119 -3.68 6.71 -2.87
C ALA A 119 -4.16 8.14 -2.58
N TYR A 120 -5.24 8.60 -3.22
CA TYR A 120 -5.78 9.93 -2.95
C TYR A 120 -6.25 10.11 -1.49
N SER A 121 -6.92 9.10 -0.92
CA SER A 121 -7.39 9.16 0.47
C SER A 121 -6.23 9.24 1.47
N GLU A 122 -5.19 8.43 1.28
CA GLU A 122 -4.00 8.44 2.11
C GLU A 122 -3.22 9.74 1.98
N GLU A 123 -3.02 10.23 0.75
CA GLU A 123 -2.36 11.50 0.52
C GLU A 123 -3.13 12.67 1.15
N ARG A 124 -4.47 12.65 1.08
CA ARG A 124 -5.30 13.62 1.79
C ARG A 124 -5.13 13.52 3.31
N MET A 125 -5.06 12.31 3.87
CA MET A 125 -4.95 12.09 5.31
C MET A 125 -3.58 12.49 5.88
N PHE A 126 -2.50 12.20 5.14
CA PHE A 126 -1.14 12.35 5.65
C PHE A 126 -0.39 13.57 5.12
N ARG A 127 -0.82 14.21 4.02
CA ARG A 127 -0.06 15.28 3.36
C ARG A 127 -0.84 16.59 3.24
N TYR A 128 -2.17 16.57 3.20
CA TYR A 128 -2.95 17.80 3.04
C TYR A 128 -2.66 18.81 4.17
N GLY A 129 -2.16 20.00 3.81
CA GLY A 129 -1.80 21.05 4.75
C GLY A 129 -0.34 20.99 5.23
N ALA A 130 0.47 20.06 4.71
CA ALA A 130 1.86 19.86 5.12
C ALA A 130 2.75 21.09 4.90
N GLU A 131 2.41 21.96 3.95
CA GLU A 131 3.07 23.24 3.69
C GLU A 131 3.15 24.12 4.95
N ARG A 132 2.15 24.05 5.84
CA ARG A 132 2.11 24.81 7.11
C ARG A 132 2.70 24.06 8.31
N TRP A 133 3.11 22.81 8.14
CA TRP A 133 3.59 21.99 9.26
C TRP A 133 5.06 22.26 9.58
N SER A 134 5.40 22.22 10.86
CA SER A 134 6.79 22.18 11.30
C SER A 134 7.49 20.91 10.80
N ARG A 135 8.83 20.97 10.67
CA ARG A 135 9.65 19.81 10.25
C ARG A 135 9.40 18.59 11.14
N ARG A 136 9.27 18.80 12.47
CA ARG A 136 8.95 17.73 13.44
C ARG A 136 7.61 17.06 13.13
N ARG A 137 6.56 17.84 12.86
CA ARG A 137 5.24 17.29 12.54
C ARG A 137 5.27 16.51 11.22
N ARG A 138 6.02 16.99 10.21
CA ARG A 138 6.21 16.26 8.95
C ARG A 138 6.88 14.92 9.21
N ALA A 139 8.00 14.90 9.94
CA ALA A 139 8.70 13.66 10.30
C ALA A 139 7.78 12.65 11.00
N TRP A 140 7.00 13.10 11.99
CA TRP A 140 6.04 12.22 12.68
C TRP A 140 4.97 11.67 11.74
N LYS A 141 4.47 12.48 10.80
CA LYS A 141 3.49 12.03 9.79
C LYS A 141 4.05 11.01 8.82
N LEU A 142 5.36 11.04 8.52
CA LEU A 142 6.03 10.00 7.73
C LEU A 142 6.08 8.66 8.48
N VAL A 143 6.40 8.69 9.77
CA VAL A 143 6.39 7.50 10.62
C VAL A 143 4.97 6.95 10.76
N GLN A 144 3.98 7.81 11.04
CA GLN A 144 2.58 7.40 11.11
C GLN A 144 2.07 6.79 9.80
N PHE A 145 2.47 7.35 8.65
CA PHE A 145 2.15 6.80 7.33
C PHE A 145 2.69 5.38 7.17
N GLY A 146 3.92 5.14 7.61
CA GLY A 146 4.47 3.79 7.60
C GLY A 146 3.69 2.86 8.53
N LEU A 147 3.60 3.22 9.81
CA LEU A 147 3.01 2.40 10.86
C LEU A 147 1.52 2.07 10.67
N VAL A 148 0.74 2.86 9.94
CA VAL A 148 -0.67 2.52 9.66
C VAL A 148 -0.80 1.19 8.91
N HIS A 149 0.25 0.78 8.19
CA HIS A 149 0.28 -0.46 7.43
C HIS A 149 0.34 -1.71 8.32
N THR A 150 0.74 -1.59 9.59
CA THR A 150 0.65 -2.71 10.53
C THR A 150 -0.81 -3.14 10.75
N LEU A 151 -1.78 -2.23 10.55
CA LEU A 151 -3.22 -2.55 10.65
C LEU A 151 -3.67 -3.56 9.58
N ILE A 152 -2.97 -3.64 8.45
CA ILE A 152 -3.25 -4.62 7.38
C ILE A 152 -2.30 -5.81 7.42
N GLY A 153 -1.60 -6.02 8.53
CA GLY A 153 -0.78 -7.21 8.79
C GLY A 153 0.66 -7.10 8.31
N ILE A 154 1.10 -5.93 7.83
CA ILE A 154 2.50 -5.71 7.45
C ILE A 154 3.38 -5.70 8.70
N PRO A 155 4.53 -6.42 8.71
CA PRO A 155 5.48 -6.40 9.82
C PRO A 155 5.95 -4.99 10.21
N ILE A 156 6.26 -4.77 11.48
CA ILE A 156 6.61 -3.43 12.01
C ILE A 156 7.80 -2.82 11.28
N GLY A 157 8.86 -3.58 11.03
CA GLY A 157 10.06 -3.14 10.31
C GLY A 157 9.75 -2.73 8.86
N VAL A 158 8.92 -3.51 8.16
CA VAL A 158 8.47 -3.17 6.81
C VAL A 158 7.58 -1.92 6.84
N ALA A 159 6.67 -1.81 7.81
CA ALA A 159 5.83 -0.64 8.00
C ALA A 159 6.68 0.63 8.25
N LEU A 160 7.72 0.55 9.07
CA LEU A 160 8.67 1.66 9.26
C LEU A 160 9.43 1.99 7.97
N ALA A 161 9.84 1.00 7.19
CA ALA A 161 10.49 1.23 5.90
C ALA A 161 9.61 1.96 4.89
N LEU A 162 8.28 1.76 4.93
CA LEU A 162 7.33 2.50 4.10
C LEU A 162 7.33 4.02 4.36
N SER A 163 7.88 4.48 5.51
CA SER A 163 8.13 5.90 5.73
C SER A 163 9.06 6.53 4.69
N VAL A 164 9.94 5.75 4.05
CA VAL A 164 10.79 6.22 2.93
C VAL A 164 9.94 6.59 1.72
N GLY A 165 9.02 5.72 1.30
CA GLY A 165 8.03 6.04 0.26
C GLY A 165 7.17 7.23 0.67
N GLY A 166 6.77 7.28 1.94
CA GLY A 166 6.04 8.41 2.50
C GLY A 166 6.79 9.75 2.41
N ALA A 167 8.11 9.73 2.57
CA ALA A 167 8.98 10.90 2.46
C ALA A 167 9.05 11.39 1.01
N TYR A 168 9.16 10.45 0.05
CA TYR A 168 9.09 10.76 -1.37
C TYR A 168 7.77 11.43 -1.75
N PHE A 169 6.63 10.89 -1.31
CA PHE A 169 5.31 11.50 -1.57
C PHE A 169 5.17 12.89 -0.93
N MET A 170 5.64 13.06 0.31
CA MET A 170 5.71 14.37 0.96
C MET A 170 6.54 15.39 0.16
N ALA A 171 7.68 14.96 -0.41
CA ALA A 171 8.50 15.81 -1.26
C ALA A 171 7.80 16.17 -2.59
N VAL A 172 7.07 15.24 -3.20
CA VAL A 172 6.24 15.52 -4.39
C VAL A 172 5.15 16.54 -4.06
N TYR A 173 4.44 16.35 -2.93
CA TYR A 173 3.42 17.27 -2.45
C TYR A 173 3.96 18.69 -2.29
N LEU A 174 5.03 18.86 -1.51
CA LEU A 174 5.58 20.17 -1.19
C LEU A 174 6.11 20.88 -2.45
N ARG A 175 6.85 20.18 -3.31
CA ARG A 175 7.33 20.75 -4.60
C ARG A 175 6.17 21.21 -5.48
N ARG A 176 5.07 20.45 -5.52
CA ARG A 176 3.91 20.85 -6.31
C ARG A 176 3.20 22.05 -5.68
N PHE A 177 3.10 22.11 -4.35
CA PHE A 177 2.55 23.26 -3.66
C PHE A 177 3.39 24.52 -3.95
N ASP A 178 4.71 24.45 -3.83
CA ASP A 178 5.61 25.58 -4.10
C ASP A 178 5.45 26.12 -5.53
N ALA A 179 5.15 25.24 -6.50
CA ALA A 179 4.95 25.61 -7.89
C ALA A 179 3.57 26.22 -8.23
N CYS A 180 2.53 26.01 -7.43
CA CYS A 180 1.16 26.44 -7.80
C CYS A 180 0.30 27.02 -6.67
N GLY A 181 0.79 27.02 -5.42
CA GLY A 181 0.09 27.51 -4.23
C GLY A 181 -1.16 26.73 -3.82
N SER A 182 -1.46 25.59 -4.44
CA SER A 182 -2.70 24.83 -4.21
C SER A 182 -2.47 23.50 -3.50
N SER A 183 -2.91 23.41 -2.25
CA SER A 183 -2.86 22.17 -1.44
C SER A 183 -3.67 21.04 -2.09
N ALA A 184 -4.76 21.38 -2.79
CA ALA A 184 -5.60 20.41 -3.49
C ALA A 184 -4.86 19.81 -4.70
N GLU A 185 -4.27 20.64 -5.55
CA GLU A 185 -3.49 20.16 -6.71
C GLU A 185 -2.22 19.41 -6.27
N ALA A 186 -1.57 19.86 -5.19
CA ALA A 186 -0.45 19.15 -4.58
C ALA A 186 -0.83 17.75 -4.07
N THR A 187 -2.03 17.61 -3.48
CA THR A 187 -2.56 16.31 -3.04
C THR A 187 -2.78 15.38 -4.23
N TYR A 188 -3.37 15.89 -5.31
CA TYR A 188 -3.55 15.10 -6.53
C TYR A 188 -2.23 14.67 -7.16
N GLU A 189 -1.21 15.53 -7.16
CA GLU A 189 0.11 15.17 -7.70
C GLU A 189 0.81 14.11 -6.86
N SER A 190 0.76 14.24 -5.53
CA SER A 190 1.25 13.20 -4.63
C SER A 190 0.51 11.88 -4.83
N ALA A 191 -0.82 11.94 -4.99
CA ALA A 191 -1.66 10.77 -5.23
C ALA A 191 -1.32 10.09 -6.57
N ARG A 192 -0.92 10.84 -7.60
CA ARG A 192 -0.41 10.29 -8.87
C ARG A 192 0.86 9.50 -8.68
N ALA A 193 1.85 10.11 -8.02
CA ALA A 193 3.12 9.46 -7.72
C ALA A 193 2.90 8.18 -6.90
N HIS A 194 2.04 8.25 -5.88
CA HIS A 194 1.68 7.11 -5.04
C HIS A 194 0.92 6.02 -5.83
N THR A 195 -0.06 6.39 -6.67
CA THR A 195 -0.77 5.44 -7.53
C THR A 195 0.17 4.71 -8.49
N VAL A 196 1.10 5.43 -9.12
CA VAL A 196 2.09 4.84 -10.04
C VAL A 196 3.06 3.93 -9.31
N TYR A 197 3.55 4.37 -8.14
CA TYR A 197 4.42 3.56 -7.28
C TYR A 197 3.74 2.23 -6.90
N ASN A 198 2.50 2.28 -6.41
CA ASN A 198 1.74 1.06 -6.05
C ASN A 198 1.38 0.23 -7.29
N GLY A 199 1.05 0.87 -8.41
CA GLY A 199 0.75 0.17 -9.66
C GLY A 199 1.94 -0.62 -10.20
N ILE A 200 3.16 -0.09 -10.07
CA ILE A 200 4.39 -0.81 -10.43
C ILE A 200 4.64 -1.97 -9.48
N ILE A 201 4.45 -1.80 -8.17
CA ILE A 201 4.54 -2.92 -7.21
C ILE A 201 3.56 -4.03 -7.59
N VAL A 202 2.30 -3.69 -7.86
CA VAL A 202 1.27 -4.66 -8.27
C VAL A 202 1.67 -5.37 -9.57
N ALA A 203 2.21 -4.64 -10.55
CA ALA A 203 2.69 -5.24 -11.80
C ALA A 203 3.86 -6.21 -11.56
N LEU A 204 4.83 -5.85 -10.71
CA LEU A 204 5.95 -6.72 -10.35
C LEU A 204 5.47 -7.99 -9.62
N VAL A 205 4.56 -7.83 -8.66
CA VAL A 205 3.92 -8.95 -7.96
C VAL A 205 3.19 -9.87 -8.94
N LEU A 206 2.41 -9.31 -9.87
CA LEU A 206 1.71 -10.11 -10.88
C LEU A 206 2.70 -10.90 -11.75
N VAL A 207 3.82 -10.29 -12.16
CA VAL A 207 4.85 -11.00 -12.91
C VAL A 207 5.43 -12.15 -12.11
N VAL A 208 5.74 -11.95 -10.83
CA VAL A 208 6.28 -13.02 -9.96
C VAL A 208 5.26 -14.15 -9.79
N VAL A 209 3.99 -13.83 -9.51
CA VAL A 209 2.90 -14.82 -9.37
C VAL A 209 2.71 -15.61 -10.66
N LEU A 210 2.79 -14.95 -11.83
CA LEU A 210 2.64 -15.63 -13.12
C LEU A 210 3.83 -16.52 -13.46
N ILE A 211 5.06 -16.11 -13.10
CA ILE A 211 6.26 -16.95 -13.26
C ILE A 211 6.16 -18.19 -12.39
N ASP A 212 5.78 -18.02 -11.12
CA ASP A 212 5.63 -19.12 -10.17
C ASP A 212 4.55 -20.13 -10.61
N ALA A 213 3.45 -19.65 -11.19
CA ALA A 213 2.38 -20.51 -11.70
C ALA A 213 2.76 -21.38 -12.93
N VAL A 214 3.86 -21.08 -13.61
CA VAL A 214 4.31 -21.80 -14.82
C VAL A 214 5.67 -22.49 -14.65
N ALA A 215 6.33 -22.32 -13.50
CA ALA A 215 7.60 -22.96 -13.14
C ALA A 215 7.35 -24.34 -12.51
#